data_AF-A0A527ZA34-F1
#
_entry.id   AF-A0A527ZA34-F1
#
_cell.length_a   1.000
_cell.length_b   1.000
_cell.length_c   1.000
_cell.angle_alpha   90.00
_cell.angle_beta   90.00
_cell.angle_gamma   90.00
#
_symmetry.space_group_name_H-M   'P 1'
#
loop_
_entity.id
_entity.type
_entity.pdbx_description
1 polymer ?
#
loop_
_entity_poly.entity_id
_entity_poly.type
_entity_poly.pdbx_seq_one_letter_code
_entity_poly.pdbx_strand_id
1 'polypeptide(L)' 'MAGLPTTARVVIIGGGVVGASALYHLAKAGWIDCVLLEKNELTSGSTWHAAGNVPTFS' A
#
# COMPACT_ATOMS: atom_id res chain seq x y z
N MET A 1 -5.86 18.47 8.00
CA MET A 1 -5.74 17.41 6.98
C MET A 1 -4.93 18.00 5.83
N ALA A 2 -3.85 17.35 5.38
CA ALA A 2 -3.24 17.74 4.10
C ALA A 2 -4.24 17.41 2.98
N GLY A 3 -4.42 18.34 2.03
CA GLY A 3 -5.29 18.10 0.88
C GLY A 3 -4.75 16.98 0.00
N LEU A 4 -5.64 16.27 -0.71
CA LEU A 4 -5.22 15.29 -1.70
C LEU A 4 -4.51 16.03 -2.86
N PRO A 5 -3.31 15.61 -3.27
CA PRO A 5 -2.61 16.26 -4.36
C PRO A 5 -3.38 16.08 -5.68
N THR A 6 -3.35 17.10 -6.54
CA THR A 6 -4.02 17.06 -7.86
C THR A 6 -3.27 16.22 -8.89
N THR A 7 -1.98 15.96 -8.64
CA THR A 7 -1.11 15.12 -9.46
C THR A 7 -0.25 14.25 -8.55
N ALA A 8 0.06 13.04 -8.99
CA ALA A 8 0.99 12.14 -8.32
C ALA A 8 1.76 11.37 -9.39
N ARG A 9 3.02 11.02 -9.11
CA ARG A 9 3.83 10.19 -10.00
C ARG A 9 3.31 8.75 -10.02
N VAL A 10 2.83 8.26 -8.88
CA VAL A 10 2.25 6.92 -8.73
C VAL A 10 1.02 7.00 -7.85
N VAL A 11 -0.06 6.37 -8.31
CA VAL A 11 -1.26 6.11 -7.51
C VAL A 11 -1.41 4.60 -7.34
N ILE A 12 -1.38 4.14 -6.10
CA ILE A 12 -1.61 2.75 -5.72
C ILE A 12 -3.07 2.60 -5.29
N ILE A 13 -3.81 1.71 -5.95
CA ILE A 13 -5.22 1.44 -5.64
C ILE A 13 -5.31 0.14 -4.84
N GLY A 14 -5.70 0.25 -3.57
CA GLY A 14 -5.81 -0.85 -2.62
C GLY A 14 -4.78 -0.79 -1.50
N GLY A 15 -5.27 -0.74 -0.26
CA GLY A 15 -4.53 -0.69 0.99
C GLY A 15 -4.33 -2.04 1.67
N GLY A 16 -4.34 -3.14 0.91
CA GLY A 16 -3.89 -4.44 1.37
C GLY A 16 -2.36 -4.53 1.48
N VAL A 17 -1.84 -5.67 1.95
CA VAL A 17 -0.40 -5.87 2.19
C VAL A 17 0.48 -5.56 0.97
N VAL A 18 0.01 -5.89 -0.24
CA VAL A 18 0.75 -5.63 -1.48
C VAL A 18 0.85 -4.13 -1.78
N GLY A 19 -0.27 -3.40 -1.68
CA GLY A 19 -0.28 -1.96 -1.94
C GLY A 19 0.50 -1.16 -0.91
N ALA A 20 0.36 -1.51 0.37
CA ALA A 20 1.14 -0.92 1.45
C ALA A 20 2.65 -1.18 1.29
N SER A 21 3.02 -2.41 0.94
CA SER A 21 4.43 -2.78 0.66
C SER A 21 5.01 -2.00 -0.52
N ALA A 22 4.26 -1.89 -1.62
CA ALA A 22 4.67 -1.10 -2.77
C ALA A 22 4.90 0.37 -2.41
N LEU A 23 3.97 1.01 -1.68
CA LEU A 23 4.13 2.40 -1.23
C LEU A 23 5.35 2.55 -0.32
N TYR A 24 5.52 1.64 0.63
CA TYR A 24 6.66 1.64 1.55
C TYR A 24 7.98 1.58 0.79
N HIS A 25 8.11 0.68 -0.19
CA HIS A 25 9.35 0.53 -0.95
C HIS A 25 9.63 1.70 -1.89
N LEU A 26 8.60 2.32 -2.47
CA LEU A 26 8.74 3.57 -3.24
C LEU A 26 9.24 4.71 -2.34
N ALA A 27 8.60 4.89 -1.18
CA ALA A 27 9.01 5.90 -0.20
C ALA A 27 10.45 5.66 0.29
N LYS A 28 10.80 4.39 0.57
CA LYS A 28 12.17 3.99 0.95
C LYS A 28 13.19 4.26 -0.15
N ALA A 29 12.79 4.17 -1.42
CA ALA A 29 13.62 4.53 -2.58
C ALA A 29 13.71 6.05 -2.82
N GLY A 30 13.13 6.88 -1.93
CA GLY A 30 13.20 8.33 -1.99
C GLY A 30 12.09 8.99 -2.80
N TRP A 31 11.05 8.24 -3.20
CA TRP A 31 9.92 8.81 -3.92
C TRP A 31 8.98 9.51 -2.92
N ILE A 32 8.66 10.77 -3.20
CA ILE A 32 7.88 11.63 -2.30
C ILE A 32 6.50 11.98 -2.86
N ASP A 33 6.24 11.64 -4.13
CA ASP A 33 5.07 11.98 -4.93
C ASP A 33 4.22 10.73 -5.25
N CYS A 34 4.05 9.86 -4.26
CA CYS A 34 3.23 8.65 -4.33
C CYS A 34 2.00 8.74 -3.43
N VAL A 35 0.86 8.27 -3.92
CA VAL A 35 -0.41 8.24 -3.18
C VAL A 35 -0.94 6.81 -3.14
N LEU A 36 -1.47 6.38 -1.99
CA LEU A 36 -2.26 5.15 -1.87
C LEU A 36 -3.71 5.51 -1.56
N LEU A 37 -4.63 4.95 -2.34
CA LEU A 37 -6.06 5.09 -2.16
C LEU A 37 -6.65 3.75 -1.76
N GLU A 38 -7.32 3.72 -0.63
CA GLU A 38 -8.07 2.57 -0.12
C GLU A 38 -9.56 2.93 -0.06
N LYS A 39 -10.42 1.97 -0.41
CA LYS A 39 -11.88 2.14 -0.42
C LYS A 39 -12.44 2.34 0.98
N ASN A 40 -11.93 1.59 1.96
CA ASN A 40 -12.38 1.60 3.35
C ASN A 40 -11.19 1.92 4.28
N GLU A 41 -10.81 0.95 5.13
CA GLU A 41 -9.62 0.99 5.97
C GLU A 41 -8.52 0.09 5.42
N LEU A 42 -7.27 0.37 5.82
CA LEU A 42 -6.13 -0.47 5.48
C LEU A 42 -6.40 -1.92 5.90
N THR A 43 -5.92 -2.87 5.09
CA THR A 43 -6.08 -4.32 5.29
C THR A 43 -7.49 -4.89 5.12
N SER A 44 -8.52 -4.07 4.89
CA SER A 44 -9.94 -4.49 4.85
C SER A 44 -10.31 -5.56 3.79
N GLY A 45 -9.43 -5.81 2.81
CA GLY A 45 -9.51 -6.93 1.86
C GLY A 45 -8.97 -8.25 2.43
N SER A 46 -8.34 -9.09 1.59
CA SER A 46 -7.87 -10.42 2.04
C SER A 46 -6.77 -10.40 3.11
N THR A 47 -6.15 -9.25 3.36
CA THR A 47 -5.04 -9.11 4.30
C THR A 47 -5.48 -9.33 5.75
N TRP A 48 -6.63 -8.82 6.19
CA TRP A 48 -7.03 -8.91 7.61
C TRP A 48 -7.28 -10.35 8.08
N HIS A 49 -7.77 -11.22 7.18
CA HIS A 49 -8.15 -12.60 7.53
C HIS A 49 -7.10 -13.63 7.12
N ALA A 50 -5.92 -13.20 6.66
CA ALA A 50 -4.84 -14.11 6.34
C ALA A 50 -4.27 -14.72 7.63
N ALA A 51 -3.97 -16.03 7.63
CA ALA A 51 -3.31 -16.69 8.76
C ALA A 51 -1.86 -16.24 8.98
N GLY A 52 -1.27 -15.53 8.01
CA GLY A 52 0.09 -14.98 8.13
C GLY A 52 1.22 -15.98 7.91
N ASN A 53 0.94 -17.21 7.44
CA ASN A 53 1.99 -18.19 7.14
C ASN A 53 2.85 -17.72 5.95
N VAL A 54 4.17 -17.71 6.15
CA VAL A 54 5.18 -17.42 5.11
C VAL A 54 6.15 -18.60 5.00
N PRO A 55 5.72 -19.76 4.50
CA PRO A 55 6.60 -20.92 4.34
C PRO A 55 7.64 -20.63 3.26
N THR A 56 8.86 -21.06 3.50
CA THR A 56 9.91 -21.13 2.48
C THR A 56 10.10 -22.60 2.13
N PHE A 57 9.88 -22.94 0.86
CA PHE A 57 10.18 -24.26 0.35
C PHE A 57 11.52 -24.16 -0.39
N SER A 58 12.48 -24.96 0.05
CA SER A 58 13.83 -25.07 -0.54
C SER A 58 13.90 -26.20 -1.55
#